data_AF-A0A381Y455-F1
#
_entry.id   AF-A0A381Y455-F1
#
_cell.length_a   1.000
_cell.length_b   1.000
_cell.length_c   1.000
_cell.angle_alpha   90.00
_cell.angle_beta   90.00
_cell.angle_gamma   90.00
#
_symmetry.space_group_name_H-M   'P 1'
#
loop_
_entity.id
_entity.type
_entity.pdbx_description
1 polymer ?
#
loop_
_entity_poly.entity_id
_entity_poly.type
_entity_poly.pdbx_seq_one_letter_code
_entity_poly.pdbx_strand_id
1 'polypeptide(L)'
;MIQERARELAAGAAGCLSAQRRVSKDYQGRILQVFSMFLLVVIPLLVGAMPQTSRVEVGAEAIDFTMHSIDGSTFSLRDLRGEQAVILVFFRGAW
;
A
#
# COMPACT_ATOMS: atom_id res chain seq x y z
N MET A 1 20.31 -61.19 9.63
CA MET A 1 18.84 -61.19 9.43
C MET A 1 18.10 -60.00 10.02
N ILE A 2 18.58 -59.32 11.08
CA ILE A 2 17.86 -58.18 11.70
C ILE A 2 18.08 -56.85 10.96
N GLN A 3 19.25 -56.67 10.33
CA GLN A 3 19.60 -55.45 9.59
C GLN A 3 18.75 -55.19 8.35
N GLU A 4 18.32 -56.24 7.64
CA GLU A 4 17.51 -56.08 6.43
C GLU A 4 16.11 -55.56 6.76
N ARG A 5 15.49 -56.06 7.82
CA ARG A 5 14.17 -55.57 8.27
C ARG A 5 14.20 -54.13 8.78
N ALA A 6 15.32 -53.69 9.37
CA ALA A 6 15.49 -52.31 9.79
C ALA A 6 15.61 -51.35 8.60
N ARG A 7 16.24 -51.77 7.49
CA ARG A 7 16.34 -50.98 6.26
C ARG A 7 14.99 -50.86 5.55
N GLU A 8 14.19 -51.92 5.52
CA GLU A 8 12.87 -51.88 4.87
C GLU A 8 11.89 -50.94 5.61
N LEU A 9 11.90 -50.96 6.95
CA LEU A 9 11.07 -50.04 7.75
C LEU A 9 11.52 -48.58 7.63
N ALA A 10 12.84 -48.34 7.59
CA ALA A 10 13.38 -46.99 7.40
C ALA A 10 13.07 -46.43 5.99
N ALA A 11 13.10 -47.27 4.96
CA ALA A 11 12.76 -46.88 3.59
C ALA A 11 11.26 -46.53 3.45
N GLY A 12 10.36 -47.28 4.09
CA GLY A 12 8.92 -46.97 4.12
C GLY A 12 8.60 -45.65 4.82
N ALA A 13 9.26 -45.36 5.95
CA ALA A 13 9.08 -44.12 6.69
C ALA A 13 9.62 -42.88 5.94
N ALA A 14 10.76 -43.01 5.25
CA ALA A 14 11.32 -41.93 4.43
C ALA A 14 10.42 -41.57 3.22
N GLY A 15 9.76 -42.56 2.62
CA GLY A 15 8.78 -42.35 1.56
C GLY A 15 7.53 -41.59 2.02
N CYS A 16 6.96 -41.95 3.16
CA CYS A 16 5.79 -41.24 3.73
C CYS A 16 6.11 -39.81 4.14
N LEU A 17 7.26 -39.57 4.78
CA LEU A 17 7.67 -38.23 5.23
C LEU A 17 7.95 -37.28 4.05
N SER A 18 8.55 -37.78 2.97
CA SER A 18 8.83 -36.99 1.77
C SER A 18 7.59 -36.69 0.93
N ALA A 19 6.58 -37.59 0.93
CA ALA A 19 5.26 -37.33 0.34
C ALA A 19 4.49 -36.27 1.15
N GLN A 20 4.48 -36.37 2.48
CA GLN A 20 3.76 -35.43 3.36
C GLN A 20 4.34 -34.00 3.31
N ARG A 21 5.67 -33.86 3.15
CA ARG A 21 6.34 -32.56 3.00
C ARG A 21 6.05 -31.88 1.65
N ARG A 22 5.77 -32.63 0.58
CA ARG A 22 5.43 -32.05 -0.74
C ARG A 22 4.03 -31.43 -0.75
N VAL A 23 3.03 -32.16 -0.23
CA VAL A 23 1.64 -31.69 -0.17
C VAL A 23 1.48 -30.41 0.66
N SER A 24 2.26 -30.29 1.75
CA SER A 24 2.27 -29.10 2.61
C SER A 24 2.81 -27.84 1.90
N LYS A 25 3.85 -27.96 1.07
CA LYS A 25 4.40 -26.83 0.30
C LYS A 25 3.44 -26.32 -0.77
N ASP A 26 2.74 -27.23 -1.44
CA ASP A 26 1.78 -26.86 -2.50
C ASP A 26 0.55 -26.15 -1.92
N TYR A 27 0.08 -26.58 -0.73
CA TYR A 27 -1.00 -25.91 -0.01
C TYR A 27 -0.59 -24.54 0.54
N GLN A 28 0.63 -24.45 1.09
CA GLN A 28 1.19 -23.19 1.61
C GLN A 28 1.44 -22.16 0.50
N GLY A 29 1.87 -22.60 -0.68
CA GLY A 29 2.02 -21.73 -1.86
C GLY A 29 0.69 -21.23 -2.39
N ARG A 30 -0.32 -22.09 -2.54
CA ARG A 30 -1.67 -21.69 -3.01
C ARG A 30 -2.35 -20.72 -2.06
N ILE A 31 -2.27 -20.94 -0.75
CA ILE A 31 -2.85 -20.03 0.24
C ILE A 31 -2.17 -18.65 0.18
N LEU A 32 -0.83 -18.62 0.14
CA LEU A 32 -0.09 -17.36 0.04
C LEU A 32 -0.41 -16.61 -1.26
N GLN A 33 -0.58 -17.34 -2.36
CA GLN A 33 -0.92 -16.78 -3.66
C GLN A 33 -2.34 -16.21 -3.71
N VAL A 34 -3.31 -16.86 -3.06
CA VAL A 34 -4.69 -16.35 -2.92
C VAL A 34 -4.70 -15.08 -2.06
N PHE A 35 -4.01 -15.07 -0.92
CA PHE A 35 -3.88 -13.88 -0.09
C PHE A 35 -3.19 -12.73 -0.83
N SER A 36 -2.16 -13.02 -1.62
CA SER A 36 -1.48 -12.04 -2.48
C SER A 36 -2.42 -11.43 -3.52
N MET A 37 -3.22 -12.24 -4.21
CA MET A 37 -4.25 -11.73 -5.13
C MET A 37 -5.28 -10.87 -4.41
N PHE A 38 -5.75 -11.30 -3.25
CA PHE A 38 -6.74 -10.55 -2.47
C PHE A 38 -6.16 -9.20 -2.01
N LEU A 39 -4.90 -9.19 -1.58
CA LEU A 39 -4.18 -8.00 -1.19
C LEU A 39 -4.01 -7.01 -2.35
N LEU A 40 -3.68 -7.51 -3.55
CA LEU A 40 -3.55 -6.68 -4.76
C LEU A 40 -4.87 -6.07 -5.24
N VAL A 41 -6.03 -6.66 -4.91
CA VAL A 41 -7.34 -6.15 -5.32
C VAL A 41 -7.99 -5.29 -4.24
N VAL A 42 -7.85 -5.66 -2.97
CA VAL A 42 -8.50 -4.97 -1.84
C VAL A 42 -7.77 -3.68 -1.46
N ILE A 43 -6.44 -3.62 -1.55
CA ILE A 43 -5.69 -2.41 -1.20
C ILE A 43 -6.05 -1.22 -2.12
N PRO A 44 -6.07 -1.34 -3.46
CA PRO A 44 -6.47 -0.23 -4.33
C PRO A 44 -7.90 0.24 -4.09
N LEU A 45 -8.80 -0.71 -3.81
CA LEU A 45 -10.22 -0.42 -3.52
C LEU A 45 -10.37 0.42 -2.23
N LEU A 46 -9.56 0.12 -1.20
CA LEU A 46 -9.55 0.88 0.06
C LEU A 46 -8.94 2.29 -0.11
N VAL A 47 -7.86 2.43 -0.89
CA VAL A 47 -7.22 3.74 -1.10
C VAL A 47 -8.12 4.69 -1.91
N GLY A 48 -8.84 4.18 -2.91
CA GLY A 48 -9.77 4.97 -3.72
C GLY A 48 -11.05 5.41 -2.98
N ALA A 49 -11.39 4.76 -1.87
CA ALA A 49 -12.55 5.10 -1.06
C ALA A 49 -12.26 6.13 0.04
N MET A 50 -11.02 6.58 0.20
CA MET A 50 -10.69 7.61 1.18
C MET A 50 -11.30 8.96 0.75
N PRO A 51 -12.15 9.59 1.59
CA PRO A 51 -12.74 10.88 1.27
C PRO A 51 -11.64 11.93 1.12
N GLN A 52 -11.49 12.48 -0.09
CA GLN A 52 -10.58 13.60 -0.37
C GLN A 52 -11.19 14.91 0.09
N THR A 53 -11.33 15.08 1.41
CA THR A 53 -11.81 16.34 1.97
C THR A 53 -11.08 16.63 3.27
N SER A 54 -9.83 17.04 3.16
CA SER A 54 -9.26 17.90 4.19
C SER A 54 -9.99 19.24 4.09
N ARG A 55 -11.01 19.43 4.93
CA ARG A 55 -11.69 20.72 5.05
C ARG A 55 -10.72 21.66 5.76
N VAL A 56 -10.57 22.88 5.25
CA VAL A 56 -9.75 23.91 5.92
C VAL A 56 -10.41 24.27 7.26
N GLU A 57 -9.64 24.20 8.33
CA GLU A 57 -10.07 24.53 9.69
C GLU A 57 -9.47 25.87 10.15
N VAL A 58 -10.25 26.67 10.87
CA VAL A 58 -9.78 27.96 11.40
C VAL A 58 -8.76 27.71 12.51
N GLY A 59 -7.60 28.37 12.42
CA GLY A 59 -6.51 28.22 13.38
C GLY A 59 -5.54 27.07 13.07
N ALA A 60 -5.85 26.21 12.09
CA ALA A 60 -4.91 25.24 11.57
C ALA A 60 -3.83 25.92 10.70
N GLU A 61 -2.68 25.25 10.56
CA GLU A 61 -1.65 25.69 9.62
C GLU A 61 -2.22 25.68 8.19
N ALA A 62 -2.03 26.78 7.46
CA ALA A 62 -2.50 26.89 6.09
C ALA A 62 -1.75 25.90 5.17
N ILE A 63 -2.50 25.17 4.35
CA ILE A 63 -1.97 24.21 3.39
C ILE A 63 -1.15 24.97 2.34
N ASP A 64 0.08 24.52 2.13
CA ASP A 64 0.94 25.09 1.10
C ASP A 64 0.45 24.72 -0.30
N PHE A 65 0.51 25.69 -1.20
CA PHE A 65 0.18 25.51 -2.60
C PHE A 65 1.13 26.32 -3.47
N THR A 66 1.27 25.91 -4.73
CA THR A 66 2.04 26.63 -5.73
C THR A 66 1.10 27.05 -6.85
N MET A 67 1.16 28.33 -7.25
CA MET A 67 0.36 28.87 -8.34
C MET A 67 1.22 29.64 -9.33
N HIS A 68 0.76 29.64 -10.58
CA HIS A 68 1.32 30.48 -11.64
C HIS A 68 0.55 31.81 -11.66
N SER A 69 1.29 32.90 -11.62
CA SER A 69 0.76 34.24 -11.84
C SER A 69 0.52 34.48 -13.33
N ILE A 70 -0.34 35.46 -13.62
CA ILE A 70 -0.55 35.99 -14.97
C ILE A 70 0.73 36.56 -15.58
N ASP A 71 1.66 37.02 -14.74
CA ASP A 71 2.96 37.58 -15.16
C ASP A 71 3.99 36.49 -15.51
N GLY A 72 3.59 35.21 -15.44
CA GLY A 72 4.47 34.06 -15.68
C GLY A 72 5.36 33.68 -14.50
N SER A 73 5.34 34.47 -13.41
CA SER A 73 6.00 34.10 -12.16
C SER A 73 5.27 32.94 -11.48
N THR A 74 6.00 32.17 -10.68
CA THR A 74 5.43 31.08 -9.87
C THR A 74 5.64 31.43 -8.41
N PHE A 75 4.61 31.28 -7.59
CA PHE A 75 4.66 31.61 -6.16
C PHE A 75 4.11 30.47 -5.31
N SER A 76 4.74 30.23 -4.16
CA SER A 76 4.25 29.37 -3.09
C SER A 76 3.61 30.21 -1.97
N LEU A 77 2.63 29.63 -1.27
CA LEU A 77 2.09 30.26 -0.05
C LEU A 77 3.19 30.50 1.01
N ARG A 78 4.21 29.65 1.07
CA ARG A 78 5.34 29.81 2.02
C ARG A 78 6.17 31.05 1.74
N ASP A 79 6.26 31.49 0.49
CA ASP A 79 7.02 32.68 0.10
C ASP A 79 6.40 33.97 0.67
N LEU A 80 5.10 33.93 0.98
CA LEU A 80 4.34 35.06 1.54
C LEU A 80 4.33 35.08 3.08
N ARG A 81 5.04 34.16 3.75
CA ARG A 81 5.08 34.11 5.21
C ARG A 81 5.84 35.31 5.79
N GLY A 82 5.28 35.87 6.87
CA GLY A 82 5.96 36.89 7.67
C GLY A 82 5.93 38.30 7.09
N GLU A 83 5.44 38.48 5.87
CA GLU A 83 5.27 39.80 5.29
C GLU A 83 3.95 40.45 5.75
N GLN A 84 2.80 39.87 5.40
CA GLN A 84 1.46 40.39 5.74
C GLN A 84 0.40 39.27 5.77
N ALA A 85 -0.81 39.59 6.24
CA ALA A 85 -1.94 38.67 6.15
C ALA A 85 -2.32 38.40 4.68
N VAL A 86 -2.42 37.13 4.29
CA VAL A 86 -2.76 36.72 2.93
C VAL A 86 -4.25 36.38 2.85
N ILE A 87 -4.93 36.94 1.84
CA ILE A 87 -6.34 36.66 1.55
C ILE A 87 -6.40 35.89 0.22
N LEU A 88 -6.93 34.67 0.26
CA LEU A 88 -7.11 33.84 -0.94
C LEU A 88 -8.59 33.85 -1.35
N VAL A 89 -8.89 34.32 -2.56
CA VAL A 89 -10.24 34.39 -3.12
C VAL A 89 -10.32 33.52 -4.37
N PHE A 90 -11.26 32.57 -4.39
CA PHE A 90 -11.51 31.71 -5.55
C PHE A 90 -12.68 32.25 -6.38
N PHE A 91 -12.42 32.58 -7.65
CA PHE A 91 -13.45 32.94 -8.61
C PHE A 91 -13.75 31.77 -9.55
N ARG A 92 -15.01 31.59 -9.92
CA ARG A 92 -15.41 30.63 -10.96
C ARG A 92 -15.35 31.32 -12.33
N GLY A 93 -14.38 30.94 -13.17
CA GLY A 93 -14.24 31.40 -14.55
C GLY A 93 -13.10 32.40 -14.77
N ALA A 94 -12.52 32.37 -15.96
CA ALA A 94 -11.60 33.39 -16.45
C ALA A 94 -12.43 34.55 -17.04
N TRP A 95 -12.10 35.78 -16.66
CA TRP A 95 -12.64 37.00 -17.25
C TRP A 95 -11.81 37.42 -18.45
#